data_AF-A0A0H4WZI0-F1
#
_entry.id   AF-A0A0H4WZI0-F1
#
_cell.length_a   1.000
_cell.length_b   1.000
_cell.length_c   1.000
_cell.angle_alpha   90.00
_cell.angle_beta   90.00
_cell.angle_gamma   90.00
#
_symmetry.space_group_name_H-M   'P 1'
#
loop_
_entity.id
_entity.type
_entity.pdbx_description
1 polymer ?
#
loop_
_entity_poly.entity_id
_entity_poly.type
_entity_poly.pdbx_seq_one_letter_code
_entity_poly.pdbx_strand_id
1 'polypeptide(L)'
;MAGRVQGAVWAGCVQGVVCRRAASREPAAAGRVQGAAACRVPGAVWAGCVPGAVSACCVQGAAACRVPGAVSACCVQGAAACRVQGSAACCVHGAVSACLVPGASGGVPRPGRTDSDRLRAPMARLLAPSQGWLFSPGVDLFVFAGSALVSVAFVLAAPWLGVAGESPLWAWLLFVVCVDVAHVWSTLFRTYLDPEELRDRPGLYLGAPLAAYGAGVLAHLVSPGTFWTLFAYVALSHFVRQQYGWVALYDRKARVSPWERRLDAAAVYAATLGPVVWWHANLPRSFSWFVPGDFLAGLPSWMGTVALALHAGVLVTWAGFQALRVVRGEGVQVGKVLLVVATWVTWFGGIVVANDDFSFTVMNVVLHGVPYFALLFRYARGRLAEGGYGAAAALLRAGLPGFLLFLVALALAEEFLWDQAVWREHASLFGASRVTLPPDVLALVVPLLALPQATHYVLDAFVWKPGRQPALLSRLGWAPVDIRHPGRPLGAPHVSTMVIPARND
;
A
#
# COMPACT_ATOMS: atom_id res chain seq x y z
N MET A 1 21.13 -44.87 34.92
CA MET A 1 20.74 -43.92 33.86
C MET A 1 20.10 -42.70 34.52
N ALA A 2 20.39 -41.53 33.96
CA ALA A 2 20.47 -40.24 34.64
C ALA A 2 19.20 -39.79 35.38
N GLY A 3 19.41 -39.28 36.60
CA GLY A 3 18.39 -38.55 37.35
C GLY A 3 19.02 -37.84 38.55
N ARG A 4 19.03 -36.50 38.53
CA ARG A 4 18.66 -35.60 39.65
C ARG A 4 18.99 -34.14 39.31
N VAL A 5 17.90 -33.38 39.20
CA VAL A 5 17.58 -32.09 39.86
C VAL A 5 18.71 -31.36 40.59
N GLN A 6 18.85 -30.05 40.30
CA GLN A 6 19.02 -28.89 41.20
C GLN A 6 19.45 -27.71 40.29
N GLY A 7 18.71 -26.61 40.13
CA GLY A 7 18.35 -25.63 41.15
C GLY A 7 19.48 -24.60 41.30
N ALA A 8 19.36 -23.40 40.71
CA ALA A 8 20.14 -22.19 41.06
C ALA A 8 19.58 -20.97 40.28
N VAL A 9 18.99 -19.96 40.91
CA VAL A 9 19.59 -18.85 41.69
C VAL A 9 20.00 -17.68 40.80
N TRP A 10 19.40 -16.52 41.10
CA TRP A 10 19.76 -15.21 40.57
C TRP A 10 21.10 -14.72 41.15
N ALA A 11 21.99 -14.23 40.28
CA ALA A 11 23.10 -13.31 40.60
C ALA A 11 23.36 -12.51 39.30
N GLY A 12 23.34 -11.18 39.25
CA GLY A 12 24.02 -10.23 40.12
C GLY A 12 25.28 -9.75 39.39
N CYS A 13 25.27 -8.54 38.83
CA CYS A 13 26.40 -7.95 38.12
C CYS A 13 27.64 -7.85 39.02
N VAL A 14 28.77 -8.44 38.60
CA VAL A 14 30.11 -8.13 39.13
C VAL A 14 31.15 -8.21 38.00
N GLN A 15 32.00 -7.19 37.93
CA GLN A 15 33.16 -7.06 37.02
C GLN A 15 34.27 -8.06 37.39
N GLY A 16 34.93 -8.71 36.41
CA GLY A 16 36.24 -9.38 36.63
C GLY A 16 36.53 -10.65 35.81
N VAL A 17 37.37 -10.47 34.77
CA VAL A 17 38.32 -11.35 34.01
C VAL A 17 38.41 -12.88 34.29
N VAL A 18 38.56 -13.69 33.21
CA VAL A 18 39.64 -14.69 32.92
C VAL A 18 39.12 -15.82 31.98
N CYS A 19 39.67 -15.93 30.75
CA CYS A 19 39.56 -17.14 29.92
C CYS A 19 40.91 -17.86 29.84
N ARG A 20 40.95 -19.12 30.29
CA ARG A 20 42.10 -20.03 30.18
C ARG A 20 42.20 -20.61 28.76
N ARG A 21 43.43 -20.80 28.29
CA ARG A 21 43.80 -21.60 27.10
C ARG A 21 43.88 -23.08 27.46
N ALA A 22 43.39 -23.94 26.56
CA ALA A 22 43.87 -25.31 26.40
C ALA A 22 43.87 -25.66 24.90
N ALA A 23 45.06 -26.01 24.40
CA ALA A 23 45.46 -26.84 23.25
C ALA A 23 44.55 -26.98 22.00
N SER A 24 45.01 -27.08 20.75
CA SER A 24 46.27 -26.88 20.02
C SER A 24 45.94 -27.19 18.53
N ARG A 25 46.41 -26.33 17.61
CA ARG A 25 46.79 -26.53 16.18
C ARG A 25 46.50 -25.22 15.39
N GLU A 26 47.58 -24.55 15.01
CA GLU A 26 47.74 -23.21 14.39
C GLU A 26 47.08 -23.03 13.00
N PRO A 27 47.10 -21.82 12.34
CA PRO A 27 47.39 -20.45 12.81
C PRO A 27 46.42 -19.34 12.28
N ALA A 28 46.27 -18.22 12.99
CA ALA A 28 46.15 -16.86 12.42
C ALA A 28 46.25 -15.82 13.55
N ALA A 29 47.23 -14.92 13.46
CA ALA A 29 47.64 -14.02 14.53
C ALA A 29 46.63 -12.89 14.80
N ALA A 30 46.12 -12.80 16.03
CA ALA A 30 45.51 -11.58 16.56
C ALA A 30 46.64 -10.64 17.04
N GLY A 31 47.06 -9.70 16.19
CA GLY A 31 48.07 -8.70 16.53
C GLY A 31 47.50 -7.53 17.32
N ARG A 32 47.94 -7.33 18.57
CA ARG A 32 47.90 -6.02 19.24
C ARG A 32 49.09 -5.21 18.72
N VAL A 33 48.87 -3.99 18.24
CA VAL A 33 49.96 -3.05 17.89
C VAL A 33 49.86 -1.84 18.81
N GLN A 34 50.96 -1.51 19.49
CA GLN A 34 51.14 -0.30 20.28
C GLN A 34 52.29 0.50 19.66
N GLY A 35 52.09 1.81 19.47
CA GLY A 35 53.14 2.73 19.08
C GLY A 35 52.78 3.59 17.87
N ALA A 36 53.26 4.84 17.87
CA ALA A 36 53.00 5.84 16.85
C ALA A 36 53.71 5.50 15.52
N ALA A 37 53.07 4.68 14.69
CA ALA A 37 53.33 4.55 13.26
C ALA A 37 52.09 3.95 12.58
N ALA A 38 51.79 4.37 11.34
CA ALA A 38 50.59 3.96 10.63
C ALA A 38 50.49 2.43 10.44
N CYS A 39 49.44 1.79 10.96
CA CYS A 39 49.18 0.36 10.77
C CYS A 39 48.30 0.07 9.54
N ARG A 40 48.63 -1.01 8.82
CA ARG A 40 47.87 -1.54 7.67
C ARG A 40 47.41 -2.97 8.02
N VAL A 41 46.11 -3.26 7.94
CA VAL A 41 45.56 -4.61 8.19
C VAL A 41 44.93 -5.15 6.90
N PRO A 42 45.41 -6.26 6.31
CA PRO A 42 44.82 -6.87 5.12
C PRO A 42 43.86 -8.02 5.46
N GLY A 43 42.73 -8.11 4.73
CA GLY A 43 41.83 -9.29 4.70
C GLY A 43 40.34 -9.00 4.91
N ALA A 44 39.47 -9.69 4.18
CA ALA A 44 38.02 -9.68 4.36
C ALA A 44 37.61 -10.63 5.50
N VAL A 45 36.89 -10.13 6.51
CA VAL A 45 36.44 -10.92 7.66
C VAL A 45 35.00 -11.38 7.43
N TRP A 46 34.77 -12.70 7.39
CA TRP A 46 33.45 -13.32 7.30
C TRP A 46 33.26 -14.35 8.41
N ALA A 47 32.21 -14.23 9.23
CA ALA A 47 31.41 -15.34 9.79
C ALA A 47 30.26 -14.83 10.71
N GLY A 48 29.08 -15.48 10.63
CA GLY A 48 27.95 -15.39 11.60
C GLY A 48 28.24 -16.18 12.89
N CYS A 49 27.46 -16.20 13.99
CA CYS A 49 26.04 -15.91 14.26
C CYS A 49 25.79 -15.75 15.80
N VAL A 50 24.82 -14.89 16.22
CA VAL A 50 24.03 -14.84 17.51
C VAL A 50 24.79 -14.55 18.84
N PRO A 51 24.10 -14.18 19.95
CA PRO A 51 23.80 -12.84 20.47
C PRO A 51 24.94 -12.20 21.32
N GLY A 52 25.22 -10.90 21.11
CA GLY A 52 26.29 -10.14 21.79
C GLY A 52 27.30 -9.45 20.87
N ALA A 53 26.93 -9.22 19.61
CA ALA A 53 27.85 -8.79 18.56
C ALA A 53 28.40 -7.36 18.77
N VAL A 54 29.74 -7.24 18.83
CA VAL A 54 30.44 -5.98 18.52
C VAL A 54 31.33 -6.23 17.32
N SER A 55 30.88 -5.82 16.14
CA SER A 55 31.71 -5.67 14.95
C SER A 55 32.39 -4.30 15.00
N ALA A 56 33.48 -4.16 15.78
CA ALA A 56 34.23 -2.92 15.86
C ALA A 56 35.75 -3.19 15.84
N CYS A 57 36.47 -2.38 15.07
CA CYS A 57 37.91 -2.24 15.21
C CYS A 57 38.16 -1.13 16.25
N CYS A 58 38.87 -1.44 17.34
CA CYS A 58 39.28 -0.45 18.35
C CYS A 58 40.74 -0.10 18.14
N VAL A 59 41.03 1.17 17.81
CA VAL A 59 42.40 1.68 17.71
C VAL A 59 42.59 2.72 18.82
N GLN A 60 43.56 2.48 19.70
CA GLN A 60 43.97 3.44 20.74
C GLN A 60 45.16 4.26 20.25
N GLY A 61 45.03 5.59 20.24
CA GLY A 61 46.17 6.51 20.12
C GLY A 61 46.80 6.69 18.73
N ALA A 62 46.11 6.34 17.63
CA ALA A 62 46.65 6.55 16.27
C ALA A 62 46.13 7.84 15.62
N ALA A 63 47.02 8.60 14.97
CA ALA A 63 46.66 9.83 14.25
C ALA A 63 46.00 9.57 12.88
N ALA A 64 46.15 8.38 12.29
CA ALA A 64 45.49 7.98 11.03
C ALA A 64 45.42 6.44 10.88
N CYS A 65 44.27 5.93 10.44
CA CYS A 65 44.07 4.51 10.08
C CYS A 65 43.51 4.36 8.66
N ARG A 66 43.97 3.34 7.92
CA ARG A 66 43.47 3.00 6.58
C ARG A 66 42.98 1.55 6.56
N VAL A 67 41.66 1.35 6.40
CA VAL A 67 41.01 0.03 6.34
C VAL A 67 40.38 -0.16 4.95
N PRO A 68 40.85 -1.12 4.14
CA PRO A 68 40.19 -1.47 2.88
C PRO A 68 39.02 -2.45 3.12
N GLY A 69 37.79 -2.06 2.73
CA GLY A 69 36.58 -2.90 2.82
C GLY A 69 35.39 -2.22 3.52
N ALA A 70 34.21 -2.84 3.44
CA ALA A 70 33.00 -2.36 4.13
C ALA A 70 33.03 -2.76 5.62
N VAL A 71 32.86 -1.80 6.53
CA VAL A 71 32.84 -2.01 7.99
C VAL A 71 31.54 -1.42 8.56
N SER A 72 30.84 -2.18 9.39
CA SER A 72 29.54 -1.80 9.94
C SER A 72 29.62 -0.71 11.04
N ALA A 73 30.73 -0.63 11.80
CA ALA A 73 30.99 0.45 12.76
C ALA A 73 32.50 0.59 13.08
N CYS A 74 32.95 1.82 13.37
CA CYS A 74 34.32 2.11 13.81
C CYS A 74 34.26 2.92 15.13
N CYS A 75 35.01 2.50 16.16
CA CYS A 75 35.07 3.17 17.46
C CYS A 75 36.47 3.76 17.67
N VAL A 76 36.57 5.08 17.78
CA VAL A 76 37.81 5.79 18.13
C VAL A 76 37.67 6.33 19.55
N GLN A 77 38.44 5.78 20.50
CA GLN A 77 38.49 6.31 21.86
C GLN A 77 39.37 7.57 21.90
N GLY A 78 38.82 8.68 22.40
CA GLY A 78 39.55 9.94 22.64
C GLY A 78 39.45 11.01 21.56
N ALA A 79 38.64 10.82 20.51
CA ALA A 79 38.41 11.84 19.48
C ALA A 79 37.20 12.73 19.81
N ALA A 80 37.38 14.04 19.82
CA ALA A 80 36.35 15.01 20.24
C ALA A 80 35.22 15.24 19.21
N ALA A 81 35.35 14.81 17.95
CA ALA A 81 34.29 14.86 16.94
C ALA A 81 34.58 13.95 15.73
N CYS A 82 33.53 13.39 15.12
CA CYS A 82 33.59 12.74 13.80
C CYS A 82 32.87 13.63 12.78
N ARG A 83 33.59 14.16 11.78
CA ARG A 83 33.01 14.86 10.61
C ARG A 83 33.02 13.95 9.39
N VAL A 84 31.94 13.97 8.62
CA VAL A 84 31.86 13.31 7.31
C VAL A 84 31.78 14.37 6.21
N GLN A 85 32.66 14.19 5.22
CA GLN A 85 32.90 14.89 3.95
C GLN A 85 33.72 16.20 3.92
N GLY A 86 34.81 16.15 3.14
CA GLY A 86 35.62 17.28 2.68
C GLY A 86 36.80 17.65 3.58
N SER A 87 38.01 17.18 3.20
CA SER A 87 39.35 17.64 3.63
C SER A 87 40.01 16.95 4.85
N ALA A 88 41.07 16.18 4.52
CA ALA A 88 42.26 15.77 5.29
C ALA A 88 42.11 15.20 6.72
N ALA A 89 41.85 13.88 6.81
CA ALA A 89 42.52 12.89 7.68
C ALA A 89 41.61 11.68 8.04
N CYS A 90 41.10 10.98 7.02
CA CYS A 90 40.69 9.55 7.05
C CYS A 90 40.04 9.21 5.70
N CYS A 91 40.59 8.26 4.94
CA CYS A 91 39.99 7.79 3.69
C CYS A 91 39.43 6.38 3.90
N VAL A 92 38.10 6.25 3.96
CA VAL A 92 37.41 4.95 3.89
C VAL A 92 36.88 4.79 2.46
N HIS A 93 37.33 3.75 1.76
CA HIS A 93 36.72 3.35 0.49
C HIS A 93 35.59 2.35 0.79
N GLY A 94 34.36 2.85 0.97
CA GLY A 94 33.16 2.03 1.21
C GLY A 94 32.07 2.75 2.02
N ALA A 95 30.85 2.23 2.01
CA ALA A 95 29.71 2.78 2.74
C ALA A 95 29.81 2.51 4.26
N VAL A 96 29.57 3.53 5.09
CA VAL A 96 29.53 3.45 6.57
C VAL A 96 28.11 3.78 7.03
N SER A 97 27.49 2.91 7.84
CA SER A 97 26.08 3.07 8.25
C SER A 97 25.85 3.73 9.61
N ALA A 98 26.86 3.85 10.50
CA ALA A 98 26.74 4.62 11.74
C ALA A 98 28.09 4.90 12.42
N CYS A 99 28.23 6.08 13.07
CA CYS A 99 29.29 6.39 14.03
C CYS A 99 28.68 6.46 15.44
N LEU A 100 29.30 5.77 16.42
CA LEU A 100 28.90 5.83 17.84
C LEU A 100 30.06 6.43 18.65
N VAL A 101 29.76 7.49 19.40
CA VAL A 101 30.68 8.09 20.38
C VAL A 101 30.12 7.83 21.78
N PRO A 102 30.74 6.97 22.61
CA PRO A 102 30.32 6.79 23.99
C PRO A 102 30.99 7.82 24.89
N GLY A 103 30.20 8.58 25.66
CA GLY A 103 30.67 9.42 26.76
C GLY A 103 30.98 10.87 26.39
N ALA A 104 29.95 11.72 26.40
CA ALA A 104 30.11 13.17 26.40
C ALA A 104 29.21 13.79 27.48
N SER A 105 29.64 13.69 28.74
CA SER A 105 29.23 14.62 29.79
C SER A 105 30.12 15.86 29.67
N GLY A 106 29.64 16.89 28.96
CA GLY A 106 30.37 18.15 28.80
C GLY A 106 29.54 19.17 28.04
N GLY A 107 29.14 20.24 28.72
CA GLY A 107 28.38 21.34 28.12
C GLY A 107 29.15 22.02 27.00
N VAL A 108 28.49 22.20 25.86
CA VAL A 108 29.00 22.97 24.72
C VAL A 108 28.70 24.46 24.98
N PRO A 109 29.68 25.38 24.90
CA PRO A 109 29.39 26.82 24.92
C PRO A 109 28.66 27.20 23.63
N ARG A 110 27.52 27.87 23.76
CA ARG A 110 26.79 28.46 22.61
C ARG A 110 27.67 29.53 21.93
N PRO A 111 27.92 29.47 20.62
CA PRO A 111 28.40 30.64 19.88
C PRO A 111 27.27 31.67 19.83
N GLY A 112 27.63 32.94 20.02
CA GLY A 112 26.70 34.06 20.01
C GLY A 112 25.84 34.10 18.75
N ARG A 113 24.54 34.32 18.93
CA ARG A 113 23.62 34.73 17.87
C ARG A 113 24.11 36.06 17.31
N THR A 114 24.63 36.06 16.09
CA THR A 114 24.72 37.28 15.29
C THR A 114 23.30 37.65 14.83
N ASP A 115 22.97 38.94 14.89
CA ASP A 115 21.66 39.52 14.54
C ASP A 115 21.27 39.37 13.05
N SER A 116 22.08 38.69 12.24
CA SER A 116 21.85 38.49 10.81
C SER A 116 20.85 37.37 10.47
N ASP A 117 20.42 36.55 11.44
CA ASP A 117 19.45 35.47 11.23
C ASP A 117 17.97 35.89 11.37
N ARG A 118 17.68 37.17 11.69
CA ARG A 118 16.30 37.66 11.88
C ARG A 118 15.62 38.22 10.63
N LEU A 119 16.31 38.26 9.48
CA LEU A 119 15.78 38.86 8.24
C LEU A 119 15.69 37.90 7.05
N ARG A 120 15.68 36.59 7.29
CA ARG A 120 15.19 35.65 6.28
C ARG A 120 13.69 35.45 6.52
N ALA A 121 12.88 36.22 5.79
CA ALA A 121 11.49 35.83 5.55
C ALA A 121 11.48 34.33 5.21
N PRO A 122 10.58 33.51 5.80
CA PRO A 122 10.55 32.11 5.46
C PRO A 122 10.25 32.04 3.98
N MET A 123 11.21 31.63 3.16
CA MET A 123 10.91 31.21 1.80
C MET A 123 9.81 30.17 1.94
N ALA A 124 8.61 30.51 1.44
CA ALA A 124 7.47 29.62 1.46
C ALA A 124 7.91 28.31 0.79
N ARG A 125 8.13 27.28 1.59
CA ARG A 125 8.43 25.96 1.03
C ARG A 125 7.15 25.52 0.34
N LEU A 126 7.18 25.42 -0.99
CA LEU A 126 6.05 24.94 -1.78
C LEU A 126 5.61 23.56 -1.29
N LEU A 127 6.57 22.73 -0.88
CA LEU A 127 6.35 21.40 -0.34
C LEU A 127 6.38 21.42 1.20
N ALA A 128 5.38 20.79 1.83
CA ALA A 128 5.38 20.63 3.28
C ALA A 128 6.60 19.80 3.74
N PRO A 129 7.31 20.18 4.82
CA PRO A 129 8.47 19.44 5.34
C PRO A 129 8.16 17.98 5.71
N SER A 130 6.90 17.68 6.01
CA SER A 130 6.38 16.34 6.33
C SER A 130 5.71 15.65 5.14
N GLN A 131 6.11 15.94 3.89
CA GLN A 131 5.56 15.27 2.70
C GLN A 131 5.48 13.75 2.90
N GLY A 132 4.25 13.25 3.05
CA GLY A 132 3.98 11.83 3.15
C GLY A 132 3.58 11.29 1.80
N TRP A 133 4.52 10.84 0.97
CA TRP A 133 4.21 9.99 -0.18
C TRP A 133 3.83 8.60 0.33
N LEU A 134 2.75 7.98 -0.12
CA LEU A 134 2.37 6.62 0.27
C LEU A 134 3.51 5.65 -0.09
N PHE A 135 3.94 5.60 -1.35
CA PHE A 135 4.99 4.70 -1.80
C PHE A 135 6.31 5.45 -2.02
N SER A 136 6.31 6.36 -2.99
CA SER A 136 7.42 7.25 -3.34
C SER A 136 6.88 8.37 -4.25
N PRO A 137 7.59 9.50 -4.41
CA PRO A 137 7.13 10.58 -5.28
C PRO A 137 6.78 10.10 -6.69
N GLY A 138 7.68 9.34 -7.32
CA GLY A 138 7.48 8.85 -8.69
C GLY A 138 6.33 7.85 -8.81
N VAL A 139 6.21 6.92 -7.85
CA VAL A 139 5.13 5.91 -7.89
C VAL A 139 3.79 6.57 -7.66
N ASP A 140 3.66 7.42 -6.64
CA ASP A 140 2.41 8.10 -6.32
C ASP A 140 1.95 9.01 -7.47
N LEU A 141 2.88 9.76 -8.08
CA LEU A 141 2.59 10.58 -9.27
C LEU A 141 2.07 9.72 -10.42
N PHE A 142 2.71 8.58 -10.69
CA PHE A 142 2.31 7.69 -11.78
C PHE A 142 0.95 7.05 -11.53
N VAL A 143 0.73 6.48 -10.35
CA VAL A 143 -0.48 5.69 -10.09
C VAL A 143 -1.72 6.54 -9.84
N PHE A 144 -1.59 7.75 -9.29
CA PHE A 144 -2.75 8.61 -9.05
C PHE A 144 -2.91 9.64 -10.18
N ALA A 145 -1.97 10.57 -10.31
CA ALA A 145 -2.08 11.63 -11.32
C ALA A 145 -1.90 11.08 -12.75
N GLY A 146 -0.95 10.16 -12.95
CA GLY A 146 -0.72 9.51 -14.24
C GLY A 146 -1.95 8.74 -14.72
N SER A 147 -2.60 7.97 -13.85
CA SER A 147 -3.86 7.28 -14.17
C SER A 147 -4.95 8.25 -14.63
N ALA A 148 -5.18 9.34 -13.90
CA ALA A 148 -6.18 10.34 -14.30
C ALA A 148 -5.81 11.05 -15.61
N LEU A 149 -4.53 11.40 -15.80
CA LEU A 149 -4.05 12.02 -17.04
C LEU A 149 -4.20 11.08 -18.25
N VAL A 150 -3.90 9.79 -18.06
CA VAL A 150 -4.11 8.76 -19.09
C VAL A 150 -5.60 8.67 -19.44
N SER A 151 -6.49 8.63 -18.45
CA SER A 151 -7.93 8.62 -18.70
C SER A 151 -8.37 9.84 -19.51
N VAL A 152 -7.99 11.04 -19.07
CA VAL A 152 -8.31 12.29 -19.78
C VAL A 152 -7.74 12.29 -21.20
N ALA A 153 -6.50 11.81 -21.38
CA ALA A 153 -5.87 11.73 -22.70
C ALA A 153 -6.63 10.80 -23.65
N PHE A 154 -7.08 9.63 -23.18
CA PHE A 154 -7.89 8.72 -23.98
C PHE A 154 -9.26 9.31 -24.33
N VAL A 155 -9.92 9.99 -23.38
CA VAL A 155 -11.19 10.68 -23.65
C VAL A 155 -11.01 11.80 -24.69
N LEU A 156 -9.96 12.62 -24.56
CA LEU A 156 -9.69 13.68 -25.54
C LEU A 156 -9.29 13.12 -26.92
N ALA A 157 -8.61 11.97 -26.95
CA ALA A 157 -8.24 11.28 -28.18
C ALA A 157 -9.38 10.44 -28.78
N ALA A 158 -10.52 10.27 -28.08
CA ALA A 158 -11.60 9.39 -28.50
C ALA A 158 -12.10 9.63 -29.95
N PRO A 159 -12.26 10.88 -30.42
CA PRO A 159 -12.67 11.14 -31.80
C PRO A 159 -11.65 10.64 -32.83
N TRP A 160 -10.35 10.70 -32.52
CA TRP A 160 -9.27 10.26 -33.42
C TRP A 160 -9.06 8.74 -33.38
N LEU A 161 -9.42 8.12 -32.26
CA LEU A 161 -9.39 6.67 -32.08
C LEU A 161 -10.64 5.98 -32.65
N GLY A 162 -11.66 6.77 -33.06
CA GLY A 162 -12.91 6.24 -33.59
C GLY A 162 -13.76 5.52 -32.53
N VAL A 163 -13.70 5.95 -31.26
CA VAL A 163 -14.34 5.29 -30.12
C VAL A 163 -15.46 6.12 -29.47
N ALA A 164 -16.01 7.07 -30.21
CA ALA A 164 -17.13 7.88 -29.74
C ALA A 164 -18.42 7.05 -29.76
N GLY A 165 -18.86 6.56 -28.60
CA GLY A 165 -20.07 5.73 -28.45
C GLY A 165 -19.80 4.46 -27.65
N GLU A 166 -20.11 3.32 -28.24
CA GLU A 166 -19.82 2.00 -27.65
C GLU A 166 -18.31 1.71 -27.67
N SER A 167 -17.82 1.17 -26.55
CA SER A 167 -16.41 0.82 -26.39
C SER A 167 -16.03 -0.31 -27.37
N PRO A 168 -15.06 -0.12 -28.30
CA PRO A 168 -14.64 -1.20 -29.18
C PRO A 168 -13.91 -2.29 -28.39
N LEU A 169 -13.79 -3.49 -28.98
CA LEU A 169 -13.17 -4.66 -28.37
C LEU A 169 -11.80 -4.38 -27.74
N TRP A 170 -10.93 -3.61 -28.40
CA TRP A 170 -9.60 -3.31 -27.86
C TRP A 170 -9.67 -2.44 -26.60
N ALA A 171 -10.62 -1.51 -26.53
CA ALA A 171 -10.81 -0.61 -25.40
C ALA A 171 -11.41 -1.39 -24.23
N TRP A 172 -12.41 -2.24 -24.49
CA TRP A 172 -12.95 -3.18 -23.52
C TRP A 172 -11.85 -4.11 -22.97
N LEU A 173 -11.04 -4.73 -23.83
CA LEU A 173 -9.91 -5.56 -23.40
C LEU A 173 -8.92 -4.79 -22.51
N LEU A 174 -8.56 -3.56 -22.89
CA LEU A 174 -7.57 -2.78 -22.17
C LEU A 174 -8.09 -2.25 -20.84
N PHE A 175 -9.28 -1.69 -20.80
CA PHE A 175 -9.80 -0.98 -19.62
C PHE A 175 -10.65 -1.89 -18.75
N VAL A 176 -11.60 -2.63 -19.34
CA VAL A 176 -12.47 -3.53 -18.56
C VAL A 176 -11.67 -4.77 -18.15
N VAL A 177 -11.10 -5.52 -19.09
CA VAL A 177 -10.45 -6.79 -18.74
C VAL A 177 -9.11 -6.58 -18.02
N CYS A 178 -8.20 -5.79 -18.61
CA CYS A 178 -6.84 -5.64 -18.08
C CYS A 178 -6.73 -4.71 -16.86
N VAL A 179 -7.74 -3.87 -16.59
CA VAL A 179 -7.73 -2.98 -15.41
C VAL A 179 -8.89 -3.28 -14.45
N ASP A 180 -10.15 -3.24 -14.90
CA ASP A 180 -11.30 -3.44 -14.02
C ASP A 180 -11.36 -4.87 -13.48
N VAL A 181 -11.57 -5.87 -14.32
CA VAL A 181 -11.72 -7.26 -13.87
C VAL A 181 -10.41 -7.77 -13.27
N ALA A 182 -9.25 -7.43 -13.87
CA ALA A 182 -7.95 -7.86 -13.34
C ALA A 182 -7.63 -7.30 -11.94
N HIS A 183 -8.04 -6.07 -11.58
CA HIS A 183 -7.75 -5.54 -10.24
C HIS A 183 -8.55 -6.27 -9.16
N VAL A 184 -9.77 -6.71 -9.46
CA VAL A 184 -10.59 -7.53 -8.56
C VAL A 184 -9.84 -8.78 -8.14
N TRP A 185 -9.29 -9.51 -9.12
CA TRP A 185 -8.49 -10.73 -8.90
C TRP A 185 -7.22 -10.48 -8.10
N SER A 186 -6.68 -9.25 -8.09
CA SER A 186 -5.48 -8.94 -7.30
C SER A 186 -5.69 -9.15 -5.80
N THR A 187 -6.93 -9.13 -5.32
CA THR A 187 -7.33 -9.44 -3.94
C THR A 187 -6.90 -10.84 -3.51
N LEU A 188 -6.75 -11.78 -4.45
CA LEU A 188 -6.24 -13.12 -4.18
C LEU A 188 -4.87 -13.09 -3.47
N PHE A 189 -3.98 -12.17 -3.87
CA PHE A 189 -2.67 -12.02 -3.23
C PHE A 189 -2.74 -11.48 -1.80
N ARG A 190 -3.83 -10.80 -1.44
CA ARG A 190 -4.06 -10.36 -0.06
C ARG A 190 -4.72 -11.44 0.79
N THR A 191 -5.37 -12.42 0.17
CA THR A 191 -6.31 -13.33 0.82
C THR A 191 -6.00 -14.79 0.47
N TYR A 192 -6.63 -15.33 -0.58
CA TYR A 192 -6.68 -16.76 -0.87
C TYR A 192 -5.34 -17.39 -1.31
N LEU A 193 -4.39 -16.62 -1.81
CA LEU A 193 -3.05 -17.12 -2.16
C LEU A 193 -2.08 -17.16 -0.97
N ASP A 194 -2.48 -16.64 0.19
CA ASP A 194 -1.68 -16.70 1.42
C ASP A 194 -2.31 -17.73 2.39
N PRO A 195 -1.75 -18.96 2.48
CA PRO A 195 -2.33 -20.02 3.31
C PRO A 195 -2.35 -19.67 4.80
N GLU A 196 -1.43 -18.84 5.28
CA GLU A 196 -1.41 -18.39 6.67
C GLU A 196 -2.56 -17.41 6.94
N GLU A 197 -2.78 -16.47 6.03
CA GLU A 197 -3.91 -15.53 6.12
C GLU A 197 -5.25 -16.27 6.13
N LEU A 198 -5.42 -17.28 5.26
CA LEU A 198 -6.62 -18.10 5.22
C LEU A 198 -6.89 -18.83 6.54
N ARG A 199 -5.85 -19.38 7.18
CA ARG A 199 -5.95 -20.08 8.46
C ARG A 199 -6.26 -19.13 9.63
N ASP A 200 -5.79 -17.89 9.55
CA ASP A 200 -6.00 -16.90 10.60
C ASP A 200 -7.42 -16.32 10.60
N ARG A 201 -8.08 -16.24 9.42
CA ARG A 201 -9.41 -15.64 9.27
C ARG A 201 -10.36 -16.44 8.38
N PRO A 202 -10.55 -17.75 8.61
CA PRO A 202 -11.36 -18.60 7.73
C PRO A 202 -12.81 -18.13 7.65
N GLY A 203 -13.38 -17.66 8.76
CA GLY A 203 -14.75 -17.15 8.78
C GLY A 203 -14.97 -15.93 7.87
N LEU A 204 -13.97 -15.06 7.72
CA LEU A 204 -14.08 -13.91 6.81
C LEU A 204 -14.00 -14.37 5.35
N TYR A 205 -13.05 -15.24 5.03
CA TYR A 205 -12.78 -15.64 3.65
C TYR A 205 -13.73 -16.71 3.11
N LEU A 206 -14.45 -17.41 3.98
CA LEU A 206 -15.55 -18.28 3.60
C LEU A 206 -16.90 -17.56 3.73
N GLY A 207 -17.11 -16.81 4.83
CA GLY A 207 -18.39 -16.16 5.10
C GLY A 207 -18.72 -15.04 4.14
N ALA A 208 -17.75 -14.19 3.77
CA ALA A 208 -17.99 -13.08 2.86
C ALA A 208 -18.47 -13.53 1.46
N PRO A 209 -17.77 -14.45 0.74
CA PRO A 209 -18.27 -14.91 -0.56
C PRO A 209 -19.60 -15.67 -0.44
N LEU A 210 -19.79 -16.51 0.58
CA LEU A 210 -21.06 -17.23 0.74
C LEU A 210 -22.24 -16.27 1.00
N ALA A 211 -22.04 -15.25 1.83
CA ALA A 211 -23.05 -14.24 2.08
C ALA A 211 -23.35 -13.39 0.83
N ALA A 212 -22.30 -12.98 0.10
CA ALA A 212 -22.46 -12.24 -1.15
C ALA A 212 -23.21 -13.06 -2.20
N TYR A 213 -22.85 -14.33 -2.38
CA TYR A 213 -23.52 -15.25 -3.29
C TYR A 213 -24.99 -15.45 -2.90
N GLY A 214 -25.26 -15.79 -1.64
CA GLY A 214 -26.63 -16.00 -1.15
C GLY A 214 -27.50 -14.76 -1.30
N ALA A 215 -26.99 -13.58 -0.95
CA ALA A 215 -27.70 -12.31 -1.14
C ALA A 215 -27.96 -12.00 -2.62
N GLY A 216 -26.98 -12.26 -3.49
CA GLY A 216 -27.12 -12.08 -4.93
C GLY A 216 -28.17 -13.02 -5.54
N VAL A 217 -28.20 -14.29 -5.14
CA VAL A 217 -29.24 -15.26 -5.57
C VAL A 217 -30.62 -14.78 -5.13
N LEU A 218 -30.78 -14.40 -3.86
CA LEU A 218 -32.06 -13.89 -3.36
C LEU A 218 -32.52 -12.63 -4.12
N ALA A 219 -31.61 -11.71 -4.41
CA ALA A 219 -31.93 -10.51 -5.20
C ALA A 219 -32.34 -10.85 -6.63
N HIS A 220 -31.64 -11.77 -7.29
CA HIS A 220 -31.92 -12.17 -8.67
C HIS A 220 -33.22 -12.97 -8.78
N LEU A 221 -33.59 -13.74 -7.75
CA LEU A 221 -34.88 -14.43 -7.67
C LEU A 221 -36.06 -13.44 -7.55
N VAL A 222 -35.87 -12.25 -6.98
CA VAL A 222 -36.88 -11.18 -7.01
C VAL A 222 -37.01 -10.66 -8.44
N SER A 223 -35.90 -10.23 -9.04
CA SER A 223 -35.79 -9.95 -10.48
C SER A 223 -34.32 -9.74 -10.87
N PRO A 224 -33.96 -9.92 -12.16
CA PRO A 224 -32.63 -9.53 -12.64
C PRO A 224 -32.30 -8.06 -12.37
N GLY A 225 -33.29 -7.16 -12.53
CA GLY A 225 -33.11 -5.72 -12.28
C GLY A 225 -32.80 -5.40 -10.82
N THR A 226 -33.44 -6.09 -9.87
CA THR A 226 -33.16 -5.96 -8.44
C THR A 226 -31.71 -6.35 -8.12
N PHE A 227 -31.23 -7.46 -8.69
CA PHE A 227 -29.84 -7.89 -8.54
C PHE A 227 -28.86 -6.82 -9.04
N TRP A 228 -29.01 -6.40 -10.31
CA TRP A 228 -28.10 -5.43 -10.91
C TRP A 228 -28.12 -4.09 -10.19
N THR A 229 -29.29 -3.63 -9.73
CA THR A 229 -29.41 -2.41 -8.95
C THR A 229 -28.66 -2.49 -7.63
N LEU A 230 -28.89 -3.56 -6.85
CA LEU A 230 -28.20 -3.74 -5.57
C LEU A 230 -26.70 -3.90 -5.76
N PHE A 231 -26.29 -4.66 -6.78
CA PHE A 231 -24.89 -4.88 -7.10
C PHE A 231 -24.19 -3.58 -7.54
N ALA A 232 -24.85 -2.76 -8.36
CA ALA A 232 -24.38 -1.44 -8.76
C ALA A 232 -24.13 -0.51 -7.56
N TYR A 233 -25.04 -0.46 -6.58
CA TYR A 233 -24.81 0.33 -5.37
C TYR A 233 -23.72 -0.22 -4.46
N VAL A 234 -23.57 -1.54 -4.38
CA VAL A 234 -22.45 -2.15 -3.65
C VAL A 234 -21.12 -1.76 -4.31
N ALA A 235 -21.02 -1.88 -5.63
CA ALA A 235 -19.85 -1.47 -6.41
C ALA A 235 -19.56 0.03 -6.25
N LEU A 236 -20.57 0.88 -6.43
CA LEU A 236 -20.45 2.32 -6.22
C LEU A 236 -19.94 2.64 -4.81
N SER A 237 -20.51 2.01 -3.79
CA SER A 237 -20.09 2.23 -2.40
C SER A 237 -18.62 1.83 -2.19
N HIS A 238 -18.16 0.75 -2.82
CA HIS A 238 -16.78 0.32 -2.80
C HIS A 238 -15.87 1.34 -3.48
N PHE A 239 -16.21 1.78 -4.70
CA PHE A 239 -15.47 2.78 -5.45
C PHE A 239 -15.28 4.08 -4.65
N VAL A 240 -16.35 4.62 -4.05
CA VAL A 240 -16.29 5.81 -3.19
C VAL A 240 -15.39 5.58 -1.97
N ARG A 241 -15.56 4.43 -1.30
CA ARG A 241 -14.82 4.10 -0.06
C ARG A 241 -13.34 3.88 -0.31
N GLN A 242 -12.97 3.37 -1.49
CA GLN A 242 -11.57 3.17 -1.87
C GLN A 242 -10.85 4.53 -2.03
N GLN A 243 -11.50 5.51 -2.70
CA GLN A 243 -10.96 6.88 -2.83
C GLN A 243 -10.73 7.53 -1.46
N TYR A 244 -11.70 7.38 -0.55
CA TYR A 244 -11.53 7.82 0.84
C TYR A 244 -10.40 7.08 1.57
N GLY A 245 -10.26 5.77 1.34
CA GLY A 245 -9.21 4.94 1.91
C GLY A 245 -7.80 5.48 1.60
N TRP A 246 -7.56 5.89 0.37
CA TRP A 246 -6.28 6.50 -0.03
C TRP A 246 -5.99 7.80 0.71
N VAL A 247 -6.97 8.70 0.81
CA VAL A 247 -6.82 9.96 1.55
C VAL A 247 -6.58 9.70 3.04
N ALA A 248 -7.30 8.75 3.64
CA ALA A 248 -7.11 8.38 5.05
C ALA A 248 -5.69 7.85 5.32
N LEU A 249 -5.07 7.16 4.36
CA LEU A 249 -3.68 6.71 4.44
C LEU A 249 -2.69 7.88 4.38
N TYR A 250 -2.91 8.84 3.48
CA TYR A 250 -2.11 10.07 3.42
C TYR A 250 -2.19 10.85 4.73
N ASP A 251 -3.40 11.06 5.24
CA ASP A 251 -3.64 11.78 6.49
C ASP A 251 -2.97 11.12 7.70
N ARG A 252 -3.00 9.78 7.76
CA ARG A 252 -2.28 9.02 8.78
C ARG A 252 -0.77 9.24 8.68
N LYS A 253 -0.22 9.22 7.46
CA LYS A 253 1.22 9.38 7.23
C LYS A 253 1.69 10.80 7.55
N ALA A 254 0.91 11.80 7.17
CA ALA A 254 1.19 13.21 7.44
C ALA A 254 0.81 13.65 8.87
N ARG A 255 0.14 12.79 9.65
CA ARG A 255 -0.31 13.05 11.04
C ARG A 255 -1.11 14.35 11.17
N VAL A 256 -2.01 14.57 10.22
CA VAL A 256 -2.82 15.80 10.15
C VAL A 256 -3.76 15.93 11.35
N SER A 257 -4.33 17.12 11.55
CA SER A 257 -5.29 17.36 12.63
C SER A 257 -6.62 16.61 12.41
N PRO A 258 -7.41 16.34 13.46
CA PRO A 258 -8.76 15.76 13.30
C PRO A 258 -9.69 16.61 12.43
N TRP A 259 -9.54 17.93 12.46
CA TRP A 259 -10.30 18.86 11.62
C TRP A 259 -9.93 18.69 10.14
N GLU A 260 -8.63 18.68 9.84
CA GLU A 260 -8.14 18.47 8.48
C GLU A 260 -8.62 17.14 7.91
N ARG A 261 -8.55 16.03 8.68
CA ARG A 261 -9.11 14.74 8.25
C ARG A 261 -10.58 14.80 7.85
N ARG A 262 -11.40 15.55 8.60
CA ARG A 262 -12.83 15.69 8.29
C ARG A 262 -13.03 16.49 7.01
N LEU A 263 -12.23 17.53 6.79
CA LEU A 263 -12.29 18.34 5.59
C LEU A 263 -11.80 17.58 4.35
N ASP A 264 -10.72 16.80 4.48
CA ASP A 264 -10.22 15.92 3.42
C ASP A 264 -11.23 14.81 3.07
N ALA A 265 -11.85 14.20 4.09
CA ALA A 265 -12.94 13.24 3.90
C ALA A 265 -14.12 13.89 3.17
N ALA A 266 -14.56 15.08 3.62
CA ALA A 266 -15.65 15.81 3.00
C ALA A 266 -15.34 16.13 1.52
N ALA A 267 -14.10 16.52 1.20
CA ALA A 267 -13.69 16.79 -0.17
C ALA A 267 -13.79 15.56 -1.07
N VAL A 268 -13.35 14.38 -0.63
CA VAL A 268 -13.46 13.14 -1.43
C VAL A 268 -14.91 12.69 -1.58
N TYR A 269 -15.70 12.72 -0.50
CA TYR A 269 -17.12 12.37 -0.58
C TYR A 269 -17.89 13.36 -1.44
N ALA A 270 -17.58 14.66 -1.38
CA ALA A 270 -18.14 15.65 -2.30
C ALA A 270 -17.76 15.31 -3.75
N ALA A 271 -16.47 15.14 -4.02
CA ALA A 271 -15.92 14.84 -5.35
C ALA A 271 -16.58 13.64 -6.05
N THR A 272 -17.05 12.67 -5.26
CA THR A 272 -17.62 11.41 -5.75
C THR A 272 -19.16 11.38 -5.69
N LEU A 273 -19.77 11.75 -4.56
CA LEU A 273 -21.22 11.68 -4.37
C LEU A 273 -21.98 12.82 -5.05
N GLY A 274 -21.37 14.00 -5.24
CA GLY A 274 -21.97 15.10 -6.00
C GLY A 274 -22.36 14.68 -7.42
N PRO A 275 -21.42 14.18 -8.23
CA PRO A 275 -21.67 13.64 -9.57
C PRO A 275 -22.70 12.51 -9.57
N VAL A 276 -22.65 11.62 -8.58
CA VAL A 276 -23.60 10.49 -8.46
C VAL A 276 -25.02 10.98 -8.25
N VAL A 277 -25.26 11.89 -7.30
CA VAL A 277 -26.62 12.42 -7.06
C VAL A 277 -27.10 13.19 -8.29
N TRP A 278 -26.22 13.94 -8.94
CA TRP A 278 -26.52 14.57 -10.22
C TRP A 278 -26.93 13.55 -11.28
N TRP A 279 -26.24 12.41 -11.36
CA TRP A 279 -26.56 11.35 -12.32
C TRP A 279 -27.97 10.80 -12.10
N HIS A 280 -28.36 10.48 -10.87
CA HIS A 280 -29.71 10.02 -10.55
C HIS A 280 -30.81 11.02 -10.95
N ALA A 281 -30.49 12.32 -10.94
CA ALA A 281 -31.40 13.40 -11.35
C ALA A 281 -31.39 13.68 -12.86
N ASN A 282 -30.50 13.04 -13.62
CA ASN A 282 -30.30 13.23 -15.06
C ASN A 282 -30.25 11.89 -15.83
N LEU A 283 -30.81 10.82 -15.26
CA LEU A 283 -31.06 9.56 -15.97
C LEU A 283 -32.25 9.72 -16.94
N PRO A 284 -32.24 9.05 -18.11
CA PRO A 284 -31.19 8.15 -18.61
C PRO A 284 -29.99 8.88 -19.20
N ARG A 285 -28.85 8.18 -19.23
CA ARG A 285 -27.60 8.60 -19.89
C ARG A 285 -27.18 7.53 -20.89
N SER A 286 -26.27 7.86 -21.80
CA SER A 286 -25.74 6.91 -22.80
C SER A 286 -24.63 6.01 -22.25
N PHE A 287 -24.66 5.74 -20.94
CA PHE A 287 -23.77 4.82 -20.23
C PHE A 287 -24.53 4.25 -19.01
N SER A 288 -24.10 3.09 -18.55
CA SER A 288 -24.61 2.42 -17.34
C SER A 288 -23.44 1.96 -16.48
N TRP A 289 -23.67 1.57 -15.23
CA TRP A 289 -22.58 1.05 -14.40
C TRP A 289 -22.20 -0.38 -14.79
N PHE A 290 -23.22 -1.23 -14.98
CA PHE A 290 -23.13 -2.61 -15.44
C PHE A 290 -24.10 -2.85 -16.60
N VAL A 291 -25.38 -2.49 -16.42
CA VAL A 291 -26.45 -2.77 -17.41
C VAL A 291 -27.45 -1.61 -17.45
N PRO A 292 -28.15 -1.40 -18.59
CA PRO A 292 -29.18 -0.37 -18.68
C PRO A 292 -30.22 -0.47 -17.57
N GLY A 293 -30.40 0.62 -16.81
CA GLY A 293 -31.40 0.72 -15.75
C GLY A 293 -30.97 0.18 -14.38
N ASP A 294 -29.67 -0.02 -14.15
CA ASP A 294 -29.10 -0.45 -12.87
C ASP A 294 -29.08 0.65 -11.78
N PHE A 295 -29.16 1.92 -12.14
CA PHE A 295 -29.29 3.02 -11.19
C PHE A 295 -30.74 3.51 -11.07
N LEU A 296 -31.13 3.91 -9.86
CA LEU A 296 -32.48 4.41 -9.62
C LEU A 296 -32.65 5.79 -10.24
N ALA A 297 -33.60 5.92 -11.16
CA ALA A 297 -33.99 7.20 -11.74
C ALA A 297 -35.10 7.87 -10.91
N GLY A 298 -35.40 9.13 -11.24
CA GLY A 298 -36.58 9.85 -10.72
C GLY A 298 -36.30 10.92 -9.68
N LEU A 299 -35.03 11.24 -9.41
CA LEU A 299 -34.73 12.45 -8.63
C LEU A 299 -35.08 13.71 -9.46
N PRO A 300 -35.75 14.71 -8.88
CA PRO A 300 -35.95 15.99 -9.53
C PRO A 300 -34.63 16.65 -9.94
N SER A 301 -34.59 17.31 -11.10
CA SER A 301 -33.38 17.93 -11.65
C SER A 301 -32.73 18.95 -10.71
N TRP A 302 -33.52 19.69 -9.91
CA TRP A 302 -33.01 20.64 -8.93
C TRP A 302 -32.14 19.97 -7.85
N MET A 303 -32.40 18.71 -7.49
CA MET A 303 -31.57 17.96 -6.55
C MET A 303 -30.17 17.73 -7.11
N GLY A 304 -30.06 17.49 -8.42
CA GLY A 304 -28.77 17.40 -9.11
C GLY A 304 -28.02 18.74 -9.08
N THR A 305 -28.69 19.86 -9.33
CA THR A 305 -28.08 21.20 -9.22
C THR A 305 -27.60 21.50 -7.80
N VAL A 306 -28.42 21.20 -6.79
CA VAL A 306 -28.05 21.39 -5.38
C VAL A 306 -26.86 20.50 -5.01
N ALA A 307 -26.82 19.25 -5.47
CA ALA A 307 -25.71 18.34 -5.22
C ALA A 307 -24.40 18.89 -5.80
N LEU A 308 -24.40 19.40 -7.04
CA LEU A 308 -23.22 20.02 -7.64
C LEU A 308 -22.81 21.34 -6.96
N ALA A 309 -23.78 22.13 -6.48
CA ALA A 309 -23.48 23.35 -5.72
C ALA A 309 -22.82 23.02 -4.37
N LEU A 310 -23.33 22.03 -3.63
CA LEU A 310 -22.74 21.56 -2.38
C LEU A 310 -21.35 20.96 -2.60
N HIS A 311 -21.21 20.13 -3.64
CA HIS A 311 -19.93 19.61 -4.11
C HIS A 311 -18.91 20.74 -4.31
N ALA A 312 -19.28 21.76 -5.10
CA ALA A 312 -18.39 22.88 -5.41
C ALA A 312 -18.03 23.66 -4.14
N GLY A 313 -19.01 23.94 -3.27
CA GLY A 313 -18.77 24.63 -2.00
C GLY A 313 -17.77 23.90 -1.10
N VAL A 314 -17.89 22.57 -0.98
CA VAL A 314 -16.95 21.76 -0.19
C VAL A 314 -15.56 21.75 -0.81
N LEU A 315 -15.44 21.54 -2.13
CA LEU A 315 -14.14 21.51 -2.80
C LEU A 315 -13.43 22.87 -2.79
N VAL A 316 -14.17 23.97 -2.98
CA VAL A 316 -13.61 25.33 -2.86
C VAL A 316 -13.14 25.61 -1.43
N THR A 317 -13.91 25.19 -0.43
CA THR A 317 -13.51 25.32 0.99
C THR A 317 -12.24 24.52 1.27
N TRP A 318 -12.17 23.28 0.78
CA TRP A 318 -10.97 22.44 0.93
C TRP A 318 -9.76 23.03 0.18
N ALA A 319 -9.94 23.52 -1.05
CA ALA A 319 -8.87 24.15 -1.83
C ALA A 319 -8.36 25.43 -1.17
N GLY A 320 -9.27 26.26 -0.65
CA GLY A 320 -8.96 27.44 0.14
C GLY A 320 -8.14 27.08 1.39
N PHE A 321 -8.49 26.00 2.09
CA PHE A 321 -7.69 25.48 3.20
C PHE A 321 -6.28 25.07 2.76
N GLN A 322 -6.12 24.34 1.64
CA GLN A 322 -4.78 23.99 1.13
C GLN A 322 -3.97 25.23 0.76
N ALA A 323 -4.60 26.27 0.18
CA ALA A 323 -3.94 27.54 -0.11
C ALA A 323 -3.51 28.27 1.17
N LEU A 324 -4.36 28.31 2.19
CA LEU A 324 -4.02 28.88 3.50
C LEU A 324 -2.81 28.20 4.14
N ARG A 325 -2.66 26.88 3.98
CA ARG A 325 -1.47 26.15 4.46
C ARG A 325 -0.19 26.63 3.78
N VAL A 326 -0.23 26.88 2.47
CA VAL A 326 0.91 27.45 1.73
C VAL A 326 1.24 28.84 2.24
N VAL A 327 0.24 29.70 2.40
CA VAL A 327 0.41 31.08 2.92
C VAL A 327 0.98 31.08 4.33
N ARG A 328 0.59 30.12 5.18
CA ARG A 328 1.13 29.92 6.54
C ARG A 328 2.54 29.31 6.58
N GLY A 329 3.12 28.96 5.43
CA GLY A 329 4.44 28.32 5.34
C GLY A 329 4.44 26.83 5.72
N GLU A 330 3.27 26.20 5.84
CA GLU A 330 3.12 24.77 6.14
C GLU A 330 3.37 23.90 4.88
N GLY A 331 3.23 24.48 3.69
CA GLY A 331 3.42 23.84 2.38
C GLY A 331 2.28 22.90 1.94
N VAL A 332 2.29 22.51 0.66
CA VAL A 332 1.27 21.62 0.07
C VAL A 332 1.58 20.17 0.38
N GLN A 333 0.57 19.35 0.70
CA GLN A 333 0.70 17.88 0.68
C GLN A 333 0.40 17.34 -0.72
N VAL A 334 1.43 17.25 -1.56
CA VAL A 334 1.26 17.06 -3.02
C VAL A 334 0.53 15.75 -3.34
N GLY A 335 0.95 14.62 -2.77
CA GLY A 335 0.30 13.32 -3.04
C GLY A 335 -1.19 13.32 -2.70
N LYS A 336 -1.57 13.90 -1.56
CA LYS A 336 -2.98 14.03 -1.14
C LYS A 336 -3.76 14.96 -2.08
N VAL A 337 -3.19 16.12 -2.41
CA VAL A 337 -3.88 17.10 -3.28
C VAL A 337 -4.09 16.52 -4.66
N LEU A 338 -3.07 15.87 -5.23
CA LEU A 338 -3.16 15.21 -6.52
C LEU A 338 -4.22 14.12 -6.54
N LEU A 339 -4.31 13.32 -5.49
CA LEU A 339 -5.34 12.30 -5.35
C LEU A 339 -6.74 12.92 -5.39
N VAL A 340 -7.02 13.92 -4.54
CA VAL A 340 -8.35 14.57 -4.52
C VAL A 340 -8.70 15.20 -5.86
N VAL A 341 -7.75 15.87 -6.50
CA VAL A 341 -7.96 16.47 -7.83
C VAL A 341 -8.16 15.40 -8.90
N ALA A 342 -7.36 14.33 -8.90
CA ALA A 342 -7.51 13.21 -9.81
C ALA A 342 -8.90 12.57 -9.67
N THR A 343 -9.34 12.29 -8.44
CA THR A 343 -10.67 11.77 -8.14
C THR A 343 -11.75 12.72 -8.65
N TRP A 344 -11.64 14.02 -8.39
CA TRP A 344 -12.64 14.98 -8.85
C TRP A 344 -12.71 15.03 -10.39
N VAL A 345 -11.56 15.13 -11.07
CA VAL A 345 -11.49 15.19 -12.53
C VAL A 345 -12.11 13.93 -13.15
N THR A 346 -11.78 12.74 -12.64
CA THR A 346 -12.31 11.50 -13.21
C THR A 346 -13.78 11.28 -12.90
N TRP A 347 -14.25 11.56 -11.69
CA TRP A 347 -15.67 11.38 -11.34
C TRP A 347 -16.57 12.42 -11.98
N PHE A 348 -16.20 13.70 -11.88
CA PHE A 348 -16.98 14.77 -12.50
C PHE A 348 -16.93 14.65 -14.02
N GLY A 349 -15.74 14.41 -14.59
CA GLY A 349 -15.57 14.21 -16.02
C GLY A 349 -16.31 12.98 -16.55
N GLY A 350 -16.18 11.84 -15.88
CA GLY A 350 -16.78 10.58 -16.30
C GLY A 350 -18.29 10.50 -16.09
N ILE A 351 -18.86 11.21 -15.12
CA ILE A 351 -20.30 11.11 -14.80
C ILE A 351 -21.10 12.32 -15.30
N VAL A 352 -20.59 13.54 -15.09
CA VAL A 352 -21.33 14.78 -15.40
C VAL A 352 -21.06 15.23 -16.83
N VAL A 353 -19.78 15.23 -17.24
CA VAL A 353 -19.37 15.76 -18.55
C VAL A 353 -19.55 14.71 -19.66
N ALA A 354 -19.07 13.49 -19.46
CA ALA A 354 -19.17 12.41 -20.42
C ALA A 354 -20.63 12.01 -20.65
N ASN A 355 -20.96 11.66 -21.90
CA ASN A 355 -22.29 11.17 -22.27
C ASN A 355 -22.16 9.99 -23.26
N ASP A 356 -21.20 9.12 -23.00
CA ASP A 356 -20.88 7.91 -23.75
C ASP A 356 -20.20 6.90 -22.82
N ASP A 357 -20.34 5.62 -23.16
CA ASP A 357 -19.84 4.50 -22.36
C ASP A 357 -18.32 4.49 -22.23
N PHE A 358 -17.60 4.72 -23.33
CA PHE A 358 -16.15 4.72 -23.35
C PHE A 358 -15.57 5.76 -22.36
N SER A 359 -16.05 6.99 -22.43
CA SER A 359 -15.56 8.07 -21.57
C SER A 359 -15.90 7.85 -20.10
N PHE A 360 -17.10 7.36 -19.80
CA PHE A 360 -17.49 6.99 -18.44
C PHE A 360 -16.58 5.89 -17.88
N THR A 361 -16.37 4.81 -18.64
CA THR A 361 -15.58 3.64 -18.24
C THR A 361 -14.12 4.01 -18.00
N VAL A 362 -13.46 4.63 -18.98
CA VAL A 362 -12.04 4.98 -18.89
C VAL A 362 -11.74 5.94 -17.75
N MET A 363 -12.64 6.89 -17.49
CA MET A 363 -12.46 7.85 -16.39
C MET A 363 -12.58 7.18 -15.03
N ASN A 364 -13.55 6.28 -14.83
CA ASN A 364 -13.78 5.66 -13.52
C ASN A 364 -12.82 4.50 -13.22
N VAL A 365 -12.56 3.63 -14.19
CA VAL A 365 -11.84 2.37 -13.96
C VAL A 365 -10.34 2.55 -13.75
N VAL A 366 -9.68 3.40 -14.54
CA VAL A 366 -8.21 3.48 -14.52
C VAL A 366 -7.68 4.02 -13.18
N LEU A 367 -8.27 5.11 -12.67
CA LEU A 367 -7.90 5.66 -11.36
C LEU A 367 -8.33 4.74 -10.19
N HIS A 368 -9.26 3.82 -10.42
CA HIS A 368 -9.67 2.84 -9.43
C HIS A 368 -8.71 1.65 -9.37
N GLY A 369 -8.48 0.98 -10.51
CA GLY A 369 -7.71 -0.26 -10.59
C GLY A 369 -6.19 -0.08 -10.49
N VAL A 370 -5.63 0.94 -11.14
CA VAL A 370 -4.15 1.11 -11.22
C VAL A 370 -3.49 1.35 -9.85
N PRO A 371 -3.99 2.26 -9.00
CA PRO A 371 -3.48 2.39 -7.62
C PRO A 371 -3.58 1.09 -6.83
N TYR A 372 -4.65 0.32 -7.05
CA TYR A 372 -4.87 -0.93 -6.35
C TYR A 372 -3.83 -1.99 -6.73
N PHE A 373 -3.51 -2.14 -8.02
CA PHE A 373 -2.39 -3.00 -8.46
C PHE A 373 -1.08 -2.63 -7.77
N ALA A 374 -0.76 -1.34 -7.67
CA ALA A 374 0.47 -0.90 -7.03
C ALA A 374 0.52 -1.26 -5.53
N LEU A 375 -0.58 -1.07 -4.82
CA LEU A 375 -0.71 -1.46 -3.41
C LEU A 375 -0.57 -2.97 -3.22
N LEU A 376 -1.28 -3.76 -4.02
CA LEU A 376 -1.30 -5.22 -3.89
C LEU A 376 0.03 -5.82 -4.28
N PHE A 377 0.63 -5.36 -5.38
CA PHE A 377 1.95 -5.83 -5.80
C PHE A 377 3.00 -5.51 -4.74
N ARG A 378 2.93 -4.32 -4.13
CA ARG A 378 3.85 -3.95 -3.04
C ARG A 378 3.63 -4.80 -1.80
N TYR A 379 2.38 -4.98 -1.36
CA TYR A 379 2.04 -5.86 -0.24
C TYR A 379 2.55 -7.28 -0.49
N ALA A 380 2.29 -7.82 -1.68
CA ALA A 380 2.67 -9.17 -2.06
C ALA A 380 4.19 -9.35 -2.10
N ARG A 381 4.95 -8.35 -2.55
CA ARG A 381 6.41 -8.39 -2.45
C ARG A 381 6.91 -8.39 -1.01
N GLY A 382 6.29 -7.59 -0.14
CA GLY A 382 6.61 -7.60 1.30
C GLY A 382 6.33 -8.95 1.93
N ARG A 383 5.18 -9.55 1.63
CA ARG A 383 4.82 -10.88 2.11
C ARG A 383 5.68 -12.00 1.53
N LEU A 384 6.09 -11.90 0.26
CA LEU A 384 7.06 -12.82 -0.36
C LEU A 384 8.42 -12.77 0.35
N ALA A 385 8.88 -11.59 0.77
CA ALA A 385 10.15 -11.44 1.48
C ALA A 385 10.13 -12.12 2.87
N GLU A 386 8.95 -12.35 3.44
CA GLU A 386 8.74 -13.14 4.67
C GLU A 386 8.63 -14.65 4.40
N GLY A 387 8.79 -15.10 3.16
CA GLY A 387 8.62 -16.50 2.76
C GLY A 387 7.17 -16.93 2.52
N GLY A 388 6.23 -15.99 2.37
CA GLY A 388 4.82 -16.28 2.08
C GLY A 388 4.56 -16.84 0.67
N TYR A 389 3.29 -17.19 0.40
CA TYR A 389 2.72 -17.65 -0.88
C TYR A 389 3.06 -19.06 -1.36
N GLY A 390 4.00 -19.79 -0.76
CA GLY A 390 4.30 -21.17 -1.15
C GLY A 390 4.57 -21.30 -2.66
N ALA A 391 3.80 -22.14 -3.37
CA ALA A 391 3.94 -22.30 -4.83
C ALA A 391 3.62 -21.01 -5.63
N ALA A 392 2.64 -20.22 -5.17
CA ALA A 392 2.23 -18.97 -5.83
C ALA A 392 3.33 -17.88 -5.78
N ALA A 393 4.38 -18.07 -4.96
CA ALA A 393 5.55 -17.22 -4.94
C ALA A 393 6.26 -17.13 -6.32
N ALA A 394 6.11 -18.15 -7.20
CA ALA A 394 6.67 -18.13 -8.55
C ALA A 394 6.14 -16.94 -9.38
N LEU A 395 4.86 -16.62 -9.26
CA LEU A 395 4.21 -15.50 -9.96
C LEU A 395 4.85 -14.16 -9.59
N LEU A 396 5.15 -13.98 -8.29
CA LEU A 396 5.76 -12.75 -7.77
C LEU A 396 7.27 -12.68 -8.03
N ARG A 397 7.96 -13.83 -8.12
CA ARG A 397 9.39 -13.88 -8.53
C ARG A 397 9.59 -13.49 -9.99
N ALA A 398 8.59 -13.72 -10.84
CA ALA A 398 8.56 -13.18 -12.21
C ALA A 398 8.30 -11.66 -12.26
N GLY A 399 8.19 -11.00 -11.10
CA GLY A 399 8.06 -9.55 -10.99
C GLY A 399 6.68 -9.03 -11.40
N LEU A 400 6.65 -7.77 -11.82
CA LEU A 400 5.41 -7.11 -12.23
C LEU A 400 4.75 -7.81 -13.45
N PRO A 401 5.49 -8.25 -14.49
CA PRO A 401 4.89 -8.98 -15.60
C PRO A 401 4.20 -10.28 -15.16
N GLY A 402 4.84 -11.08 -14.31
CA GLY A 402 4.24 -12.33 -13.80
C GLY A 402 2.97 -12.07 -12.98
N PHE A 403 2.98 -11.02 -12.16
CA PHE A 403 1.81 -10.57 -11.42
C PHE A 403 0.68 -10.13 -12.36
N LEU A 404 0.94 -9.23 -13.30
CA LEU A 404 -0.09 -8.70 -14.20
C LEU A 404 -0.63 -9.75 -15.17
N LEU A 405 0.22 -10.57 -15.79
CA LEU A 405 -0.21 -11.62 -16.72
C LEU A 405 -1.10 -12.66 -16.04
N PHE A 406 -0.80 -13.01 -14.79
CA PHE A 406 -1.66 -13.91 -14.02
C PHE A 406 -3.05 -13.32 -13.80
N LEU A 407 -3.13 -12.03 -13.43
CA LEU A 407 -4.40 -11.35 -13.21
C LEU A 407 -5.21 -11.18 -14.50
N VAL A 408 -4.55 -10.82 -15.60
CA VAL A 408 -5.18 -10.72 -16.93
C VAL A 408 -5.68 -12.09 -17.39
N ALA A 409 -4.95 -13.17 -17.13
CA ALA A 409 -5.40 -14.52 -17.47
C ALA A 409 -6.68 -14.92 -16.71
N LEU A 410 -6.77 -14.58 -15.42
CA LEU A 410 -7.98 -14.80 -14.63
C LEU A 410 -9.15 -13.92 -15.10
N ALA A 411 -8.88 -12.65 -15.39
CA ALA A 411 -9.88 -11.74 -15.93
C ALA A 411 -10.43 -12.19 -17.28
N LEU A 412 -9.57 -12.64 -18.20
CA LEU A 412 -10.00 -13.22 -19.48
C LEU A 412 -10.83 -14.49 -19.28
N ALA A 413 -10.47 -15.33 -18.30
CA ALA A 413 -11.25 -16.52 -17.99
C ALA A 413 -12.63 -16.17 -17.41
N GLU A 414 -12.72 -15.15 -16.54
CA GLU A 414 -13.99 -14.65 -16.01
C GLU A 414 -14.87 -14.08 -17.13
N GLU A 415 -14.34 -13.20 -17.97
CA GLU A 415 -15.08 -12.60 -19.08
C GLU A 415 -15.48 -13.61 -20.15
N PHE A 416 -14.67 -14.65 -20.38
CA PHE A 416 -15.07 -15.78 -21.20
C PHE A 416 -16.32 -16.47 -20.64
N LEU A 417 -16.38 -16.71 -19.33
CA LEU A 417 -17.55 -17.36 -18.71
C LEU A 417 -18.79 -16.47 -18.78
N TRP A 418 -18.64 -15.16 -18.53
CA TRP A 418 -19.71 -14.17 -18.70
C TRP A 418 -20.24 -14.14 -20.13
N ASP A 419 -19.34 -14.08 -21.13
CA ASP A 419 -19.73 -14.03 -22.54
C ASP A 419 -20.44 -15.32 -22.98
N GLN A 420 -19.91 -16.48 -22.59
CA GLN A 420 -20.49 -17.77 -23.01
C GLN A 420 -21.85 -18.07 -22.35
N ALA A 421 -22.08 -17.59 -21.11
CA ALA A 421 -23.28 -17.91 -20.34
C ALA A 421 -24.37 -16.80 -20.41
N VAL A 422 -23.97 -15.53 -20.57
CA VAL A 422 -24.86 -14.37 -20.39
C VAL A 422 -24.80 -13.42 -21.59
N TRP A 423 -23.68 -12.73 -21.81
CA TRP A 423 -23.61 -11.55 -22.71
C TRP A 423 -23.64 -11.90 -24.19
N ARG A 424 -22.78 -12.83 -24.63
CA ARG A 424 -22.64 -13.25 -26.04
C ARG A 424 -22.34 -12.08 -26.98
N GLU A 425 -21.52 -11.14 -26.53
CA GLU A 425 -21.18 -9.89 -27.22
C GLU A 425 -19.84 -10.00 -27.96
N HIS A 426 -18.94 -10.87 -27.50
CA HIS A 426 -17.55 -10.93 -27.95
C HIS A 426 -17.22 -12.20 -28.76
N ALA A 427 -18.12 -12.60 -29.66
CA ALA A 427 -17.98 -13.80 -30.48
C ALA A 427 -16.68 -13.84 -31.32
N SER A 428 -16.13 -12.70 -31.71
CA SER A 428 -14.84 -12.63 -32.42
C SER A 428 -13.64 -13.03 -31.56
N LEU A 429 -13.75 -12.94 -30.23
CA LEU A 429 -12.70 -13.29 -29.28
C LEU A 429 -12.94 -14.68 -28.66
N PHE A 430 -14.17 -14.96 -28.21
CA PHE A 430 -14.51 -16.16 -27.45
C PHE A 430 -15.26 -17.23 -28.25
N GLY A 431 -15.64 -16.92 -29.49
CA GLY A 431 -16.50 -17.78 -30.31
C GLY A 431 -17.98 -17.65 -29.93
N ALA A 432 -18.85 -17.94 -30.90
CA ALA A 432 -20.30 -17.86 -30.68
C ALA A 432 -20.79 -18.99 -29.75
N SER A 433 -21.30 -18.61 -28.57
CA SER A 433 -21.98 -19.55 -27.68
C SER A 433 -23.37 -19.90 -28.18
N ARG A 434 -23.75 -21.17 -28.05
CA ARG A 434 -25.13 -21.66 -28.25
C ARG A 434 -25.82 -22.01 -26.93
N VAL A 435 -25.11 -21.86 -25.81
CA VAL A 435 -25.65 -22.14 -24.49
C VAL A 435 -26.71 -21.09 -24.16
N THR A 436 -27.90 -21.54 -23.79
CA THR A 436 -28.97 -20.67 -23.29
C THR A 436 -29.45 -21.26 -21.97
N LEU A 437 -29.27 -20.49 -20.90
CA LEU A 437 -29.66 -20.90 -19.56
C LEU A 437 -31.09 -20.44 -19.26
N PRO A 438 -31.93 -21.29 -18.65
CA PRO A 438 -33.26 -20.87 -18.22
C PRO A 438 -33.16 -19.86 -17.06
N PRO A 439 -34.19 -19.02 -16.84
CA PRO A 439 -34.17 -17.96 -15.83
C PRO A 439 -33.79 -18.42 -14.42
N ASP A 440 -34.28 -19.59 -13.98
CA ASP A 440 -33.99 -20.14 -12.66
C ASP A 440 -32.51 -20.50 -12.48
N VAL A 441 -31.85 -20.91 -13.57
CA VAL A 441 -30.42 -21.20 -13.59
C VAL A 441 -29.62 -19.90 -13.65
N LEU A 442 -30.08 -18.88 -14.41
CA LEU A 442 -29.46 -17.56 -14.39
C LEU A 442 -29.48 -16.92 -13.00
N ALA A 443 -30.53 -17.15 -12.21
CA ALA A 443 -30.58 -16.69 -10.83
C ALA A 443 -29.50 -17.29 -9.91
N LEU A 444 -28.90 -18.42 -10.31
CA LEU A 444 -27.75 -19.02 -9.64
C LEU A 444 -26.42 -18.61 -10.31
N VAL A 445 -26.39 -18.59 -11.64
CA VAL A 445 -25.16 -18.36 -12.42
C VAL A 445 -24.72 -16.91 -12.40
N VAL A 446 -25.63 -15.95 -12.56
CA VAL A 446 -25.28 -14.52 -12.59
C VAL A 446 -24.61 -14.07 -11.27
N PRO A 447 -25.18 -14.37 -10.08
CA PRO A 447 -24.49 -14.07 -8.81
C PRO A 447 -23.18 -14.83 -8.60
N LEU A 448 -23.06 -16.05 -9.18
CA LEU A 448 -21.82 -16.83 -9.10
C LEU A 448 -20.71 -16.19 -9.93
N LEU A 449 -21.03 -15.71 -11.15
CA LEU A 449 -20.08 -15.02 -12.01
C LEU A 449 -19.69 -13.65 -11.45
N ALA A 450 -20.61 -12.94 -10.79
CA ALA A 450 -20.31 -11.68 -10.10
C ALA A 450 -19.55 -11.85 -8.78
N LEU A 451 -19.33 -13.10 -8.33
CA LEU A 451 -18.79 -13.39 -7.01
C LEU A 451 -17.37 -12.88 -6.78
N PRO A 452 -16.42 -12.93 -7.73
CA PRO A 452 -15.09 -12.33 -7.56
C PRO A 452 -15.19 -10.84 -7.21
N GLN A 453 -15.96 -10.08 -7.98
CA GLN A 453 -16.22 -8.65 -7.74
C GLN A 453 -16.92 -8.41 -6.40
N ALA A 454 -18.04 -9.09 -6.13
CA ALA A 454 -18.80 -8.94 -4.90
C ALA A 454 -17.94 -9.21 -3.66
N THR A 455 -17.13 -10.28 -3.72
CA THR A 455 -16.24 -10.68 -2.64
C THR A 455 -15.12 -9.65 -2.45
N HIS A 456 -14.52 -9.15 -3.53
CA HIS A 456 -13.54 -8.07 -3.45
C HIS A 456 -14.13 -6.83 -2.77
N TYR A 457 -15.31 -6.38 -3.19
CA TYR A 457 -15.97 -5.20 -2.63
C TYR A 457 -16.18 -5.30 -1.12
N VAL A 458 -16.60 -6.48 -0.65
CA VAL A 458 -16.83 -6.76 0.77
C VAL A 458 -15.50 -6.87 1.53
N LEU A 459 -14.55 -7.69 1.04
CA LEU A 459 -13.32 -8.00 1.76
C LEU A 459 -12.42 -6.78 1.94
N ASP A 460 -12.39 -5.86 0.98
CA ASP A 460 -11.59 -4.63 1.05
C ASP A 460 -11.91 -3.77 2.28
N ALA A 461 -13.16 -3.80 2.74
CA ALA A 461 -13.57 -3.11 3.97
C ALA A 461 -12.92 -3.69 5.25
N PHE A 462 -12.25 -4.84 5.18
CA PHE A 462 -11.70 -5.55 6.33
C PHE A 462 -10.20 -5.81 6.24
N VAL A 463 -9.68 -6.17 5.07
CA VAL A 463 -8.30 -6.68 4.92
C VAL A 463 -7.22 -5.60 5.04
N TRP A 464 -7.59 -4.32 4.89
CA TRP A 464 -6.64 -3.19 4.95
C TRP A 464 -6.54 -2.51 6.32
N LYS A 465 -7.14 -3.07 7.38
CA LYS A 465 -7.16 -2.45 8.73
C LYS A 465 -5.88 -2.78 9.51
N PRO A 466 -4.93 -1.82 9.72
CA PRO A 466 -3.65 -2.11 10.37
C PRO A 466 -3.78 -2.55 11.83
N GLY A 467 -4.82 -2.08 12.54
CA GLY A 467 -5.07 -2.46 13.93
C GLY A 467 -5.37 -3.95 14.13
N ARG A 468 -5.72 -4.67 13.06
CA ARG A 468 -5.95 -6.13 13.08
C ARG A 468 -4.74 -6.94 12.64
N GLN A 469 -3.73 -6.30 12.04
CA GLN A 469 -2.51 -6.95 11.54
C GLN A 469 -1.36 -5.93 11.51
N PRO A 470 -0.55 -5.86 12.59
CA PRO A 470 0.57 -4.93 12.69
C PRO A 470 1.58 -5.08 11.54
N ALA A 471 1.80 -6.31 11.06
CA ALA A 471 2.69 -6.62 9.94
C ALA A 471 2.25 -6.00 8.59
N LEU A 472 0.99 -5.55 8.47
CA LEU A 472 0.50 -4.91 7.24
C LEU A 472 1.35 -3.70 6.87
N LEU A 473 1.68 -2.86 7.85
CA LEU A 473 2.43 -1.63 7.60
C LEU A 473 3.89 -1.91 7.25
N SER A 474 4.51 -2.94 7.84
CA SER A 474 5.88 -3.34 7.48
C SER A 474 5.94 -3.97 6.09
N ARG A 475 4.97 -4.81 5.70
CA ARG A 475 4.86 -5.38 4.34
C ARG A 475 4.67 -4.30 3.27
N LEU A 476 3.95 -3.23 3.60
CA LEU A 476 3.82 -2.04 2.76
C LEU A 476 5.05 -1.11 2.84
N GLY A 477 6.05 -1.41 3.67
CA GLY A 477 7.23 -0.56 3.89
C GLY A 477 6.90 0.82 4.46
N TRP A 478 5.81 0.91 5.22
CA TRP A 478 5.36 2.13 5.91
C TRP A 478 5.72 2.15 7.40
N ALA A 479 6.15 1.02 7.94
CA ALA A 479 6.72 0.89 9.27
C ALA A 479 8.02 0.06 9.20
N PRO A 480 8.98 0.25 10.12
CA PRO A 480 10.13 -0.64 10.26
C PRO A 480 9.67 -2.09 10.43
N VAL A 481 10.44 -3.03 9.88
CA VAL A 481 10.21 -4.46 10.10
C VAL A 481 10.41 -4.76 11.59
N ASP A 482 9.41 -5.34 12.25
CA ASP A 482 9.55 -5.75 13.64
C ASP A 482 10.37 -7.04 13.72
N ILE A 483 11.66 -6.88 14.02
CA ILE A 483 12.64 -7.98 14.12
C ILE A 483 12.34 -8.89 15.34
N ARG A 484 11.40 -8.51 16.23
CA ARG A 484 11.10 -9.30 17.45
C ARG A 484 10.18 -10.49 17.23
N HIS A 485 9.53 -10.58 16.08
CA HIS A 485 8.77 -11.76 15.67
C HIS A 485 9.26 -12.24 14.31
N PRO A 486 10.44 -12.91 14.23
CA PRO A 486 10.69 -13.78 13.10
C PRO A 486 9.52 -14.76 13.04
N GLY A 487 8.94 -14.95 11.85
CA GLY A 487 7.79 -15.81 11.63
C GLY A 487 7.90 -17.10 12.45
N ARG A 488 6.80 -17.47 13.12
CA ARG A 488 6.74 -18.69 13.93
C ARG A 488 7.28 -19.86 13.08
N PRO A 489 8.26 -20.64 13.57
CA PRO A 489 8.66 -21.86 12.90
C PRO A 489 7.43 -22.76 12.75
N LEU A 490 7.23 -23.32 11.55
CA LEU A 490 6.22 -24.33 11.27
C LEU A 490 6.39 -25.49 12.28
N GLY A 491 5.40 -25.69 13.17
CA GLY A 491 5.31 -26.91 13.99
C GLY A 491 5.14 -26.77 15.51
N ALA A 492 5.01 -25.57 16.10
CA ALA A 492 4.76 -25.47 17.54
C ALA A 492 3.25 -25.53 17.87
N PRO A 493 2.78 -26.46 18.73
CA PRO A 493 1.39 -26.51 19.15
C PRO A 493 1.00 -25.30 20.02
N HIS A 494 -0.28 -24.92 19.95
CA HIS A 494 -0.86 -23.86 20.77
C HIS A 494 -0.74 -24.18 22.25
N VAL A 495 0.13 -23.49 22.98
CA VAL A 495 0.00 -23.38 24.44
C VAL A 495 -0.84 -22.14 24.72
N SER A 496 -2.13 -22.36 24.99
CA SER A 496 -2.99 -21.33 25.57
C SER A 496 -2.52 -21.03 26.98
N THR A 497 -1.81 -19.93 27.19
CA THR A 497 -1.65 -19.33 28.52
C THR A 497 -2.90 -18.54 28.85
N MET A 498 -3.99 -19.25 29.15
CA MET A 498 -5.12 -18.68 29.88
C MET A 498 -4.66 -18.50 31.33
N VAL A 499 -4.19 -17.30 31.67
CA VAL A 499 -3.96 -16.90 33.06
C VAL A 499 -5.32 -16.60 33.65
N ILE A 500 -5.87 -17.54 34.43
CA ILE A 500 -6.99 -17.29 35.32
C ILE A 500 -6.44 -16.48 36.50
N PRO A 501 -6.88 -15.24 36.74
CA PRO A 501 -6.47 -14.52 37.93
C PRO A 501 -7.08 -15.22 39.15
N ALA A 502 -6.22 -15.64 40.08
CA ALA A 502 -6.63 -16.08 41.39
C ALA A 502 -7.39 -14.93 42.09
N ARG A 503 -8.61 -15.21 42.55
CA ARG A 503 -9.30 -14.36 43.51
C ARG A 503 -8.48 -14.38 44.80
N ASN A 504 -8.04 -13.21 45.26
CA ASN A 504 -7.76 -13.01 46.67
C ASN A 504 -9.06 -12.54 47.32
N ASP A 505 -9.47 -13.32 48.31
CA ASP A 505 -10.45 -13.10 49.39
C ASP A 505 -11.90 -12.74 49.01
#